data_AF-A0A1Z4IH38-F1
#
_entry.id   AF-A0A1Z4IH38-F1
#
_cell.length_a   1.000
_cell.length_b   1.000
_cell.length_c   1.000
_cell.angle_alpha   90.00
_cell.angle_beta   90.00
_cell.angle_gamma   90.00
#
_symmetry.space_group_name_H-M   'P 1'
#
loop_
_entity.id
_entity.type
_entity.pdbx_description
1 polymer ?
#
loop_
_entity_poly.entity_id
_entity_poly.type
_entity_poly.pdbx_seq_one_letter_code
_entity_poly.pdbx_strand_id
1 'polypeptide(L)' 'MERVTHGVESVKQFLSTLSSDERWGVMMAIDEAQPQVFEQLVAQAPDWGTWMG' A
#
# COMPACT_ATOMS: atom_id res chain seq x y z
N MET A 1 -17.61 4.12 -2.57
CA MET A 1 -16.54 4.35 -1.58
C MET A 1 -16.06 3.04 -0.94
N GLU A 2 -16.95 2.09 -0.63
CA GLU A 2 -16.60 0.81 0.04
C GLU A 2 -15.61 -0.11 -0.71
N ARG A 3 -15.65 -0.18 -2.05
CA ARG A 3 -14.76 -1.09 -2.82
C ARG A 3 -13.28 -0.76 -2.66
N VAL A 4 -12.95 0.51 -2.44
CA VAL A 4 -11.55 0.96 -2.37
C VAL A 4 -10.99 0.76 -0.95
N THR A 5 -11.82 0.92 0.08
CA THR A 5 -11.49 0.58 1.48
C THR A 5 -11.15 -0.90 1.63
N HIS A 6 -11.88 -1.80 0.96
CA HIS A 6 -11.56 -3.24 0.93
C HIS A 6 -10.23 -3.52 0.21
N GLY A 7 -9.87 -2.70 -0.79
CA GLY A 7 -8.60 -2.79 -1.50
C GLY A 7 -7.42 -2.45 -0.60
N VAL A 8 -7.48 -1.34 0.13
CA VAL A 8 -6.41 -0.90 1.06
C VAL A 8 -6.15 -1.96 2.14
N GLU A 9 -7.21 -2.51 2.75
CA GLU A 9 -7.06 -3.54 3.78
C GLU A 9 -6.49 -4.86 3.22
N SER A 10 -6.89 -5.24 2.00
CA SER A 10 -6.32 -6.41 1.32
C SER A 10 -4.82 -6.22 1.05
N VAL A 11 -4.41 -5.02 0.64
CA VAL A 11 -3.00 -4.69 0.41
C VAL A 11 -2.23 -4.70 1.74
N LYS A 12 -2.77 -4.09 2.81
CA LYS A 12 -2.16 -4.15 4.14
C LYS A 12 -1.99 -5.59 4.63
N GLN A 13 -3.01 -6.43 4.45
CA GLN A 13 -2.94 -7.85 4.81
C GLN A 13 -1.85 -8.58 3.99
N PHE A 14 -1.78 -8.37 2.68
CA PHE A 14 -0.73 -8.94 1.84
C PHE A 14 0.67 -8.52 2.33
N LEU A 15 0.88 -7.21 2.48
CA LEU A 15 2.14 -6.63 2.91
C LEU A 15 2.55 -7.10 4.32
N SER A 16 1.59 -7.39 5.22
CA SER A 16 1.89 -7.89 6.56
C SER A 16 2.63 -9.23 6.58
N THR A 17 2.56 -10.00 5.48
CA THR A 17 3.28 -11.27 5.32
C THR A 17 4.74 -11.09 4.90
N LEU A 18 5.13 -9.86 4.55
CA LEU A 18 6.46 -9.49 4.06
C LEU A 18 7.30 -8.82 5.15
N SER A 19 8.62 -8.86 4.99
CA SER A 19 9.56 -8.04 5.75
C SER A 19 9.41 -6.55 5.41
N SER A 20 9.94 -5.67 6.27
CA SER A 20 9.85 -4.22 6.07
C SER A 20 10.41 -3.78 4.70
N ASP A 21 11.60 -4.27 4.34
CA ASP A 21 12.24 -3.96 3.05
C ASP A 21 11.41 -4.44 1.84
N GLU A 22 10.81 -5.62 1.93
CA GLU A 22 9.96 -6.18 0.86
C GLU A 22 8.66 -5.38 0.70
N ARG A 23 8.09 -4.85 1.80
CA ARG A 23 6.90 -3.99 1.72
C ARG A 23 7.19 -2.73 0.91
N TRP A 24 8.33 -2.09 1.18
CA TRP A 24 8.80 -0.93 0.42
C TRP A 24 9.04 -1.28 -1.04
N GLY A 25 9.64 -2.43 -1.31
CA GLY A 25 9.83 -2.93 -2.67
C GLY A 25 8.52 -3.07 -3.45
N VAL A 26 7.49 -3.64 -2.84
CA VAL A 26 6.16 -3.76 -3.45
C VAL A 26 5.53 -2.38 -3.70
N MET A 27 5.63 -1.45 -2.75
CA MET A 27 5.07 -0.12 -2.90
C MET A 27 5.73 0.68 -4.01
N MET A 28 7.06 0.58 -4.16
CA MET A 28 7.75 1.18 -5.31
C MET A 28 7.35 0.53 -6.63
N ALA A 29 7.17 -0.80 -6.66
CA ALA A 29 6.73 -1.49 -7.87
C ALA A 29 5.32 -1.08 -8.30
N ILE A 30 4.43 -0.80 -7.33
CA ILE A 30 3.09 -0.26 -7.61
C ILE A 30 3.18 1.18 -8.13
N ASP A 31 4.02 2.03 -7.53
CA ASP A 31 4.25 3.40 -7.98
C ASP A 31 4.79 3.45 -9.42
N GLU A 32 5.77 2.60 -9.74
CA GLU A 32 6.37 2.52 -11.08
C GLU A 32 5.37 2.02 -12.13
N ALA A 33 4.60 0.99 -11.82
CA ALA A 33 3.67 0.39 -12.78
C ALA A 33 2.36 1.18 -12.92
N GLN A 34 1.85 1.73 -11.81
CA GLN A 34 0.52 2.33 -11.70
C GLN A 34 0.52 3.49 -10.66
N PRO A 35 1.15 4.63 -10.96
CA PRO A 35 1.32 5.73 -10.01
C PRO A 35 -0.02 6.28 -9.49
N GLN A 36 -1.07 6.32 -10.32
CA GLN A 36 -2.41 6.71 -9.89
C GLN A 36 -3.03 5.79 -8.82
N VAL A 37 -2.66 4.51 -8.80
CA VAL A 37 -3.13 3.55 -7.79
C VAL A 37 -2.34 3.73 -6.50
N PHE A 38 -1.03 3.96 -6.62
CA PHE A 38 -0.18 4.32 -5.48
C PHE A 38 -0.69 5.58 -4.76
N GLU A 39 -0.97 6.65 -5.50
CA GLU A 39 -1.54 7.89 -4.95
C GLU A 39 -2.86 7.63 -4.19
N GLN A 40 -3.74 6.79 -4.75
CA GLN A 40 -5.00 6.43 -4.10
C GLN A 40 -4.80 5.59 -2.83
N LEU A 41 -3.82 4.69 -2.81
CA LEU A 41 -3.49 3.87 -1.63
C LEU A 41 -2.95 4.75 -0.49
N VAL A 42 -1.98 5.62 -0.80
CA VAL A 42 -1.37 6.53 0.18
C VAL A 42 -2.37 7.58 0.68
N ALA A 43 -3.24 8.11 -0.20
CA ALA A 43 -4.25 9.08 0.20
C ALA A 43 -5.30 8.49 1.16
N GLN A 44 -5.59 7.20 1.05
CA GLN A 44 -6.62 6.55 1.89
C GLN A 44 -6.11 6.08 3.25
N ALA A 45 -4.79 5.95 3.41
CA ALA A 45 -4.20 5.60 4.68
C ALA A 45 -2.93 6.47 4.86
N PRO A 46 -3.08 7.64 5.48
CA PRO A 46 -1.96 8.58 5.65
C PRO A 46 -0.90 8.07 6.64
N ASP A 47 -1.19 7.00 7.38
CA ASP A 47 -0.33 6.35 8.37
C ASP A 47 0.65 5.32 7.77
N TRP A 48 0.65 5.14 6.45
CA TRP A 48 1.52 4.17 5.77
C TRP A 48 3.00 4.35 6.08
N GLY A 49 3.49 5.58 6.15
CA GLY A 49 4.89 5.86 6.46
C GLY A 49 5.32 5.34 7.84
N THR A 50 4.39 5.26 8.80
CA THR A 50 4.64 4.66 10.13
C THR A 50 4.41 3.15 10.12
N TRP A 51 3.42 2.67 9.36
CA TRP A 51 3.07 1.25 9.30
C TRP A 51 4.07 0.40 8.52
N MET A 52 4.73 0.99 7.52
CA MET A 52 5.79 0.34 6.74
C MET A 52 7.17 0.36 7.43
N GLY A 53 7.25 0.83 8.68
CA GLY A 53 8.45 0.75 9.53
C GLY A 53 8.70 -0.66 10.03
#